data_AF-B8G8W1-F1
#
_entry.id   AF-B8G8W1-F1
#
_cell.length_a   1.000
_cell.length_b   1.000
_cell.length_c   1.000
_cell.angle_alpha   90.00
_cell.angle_beta   90.00
_cell.angle_gamma   90.00
#
_symmetry.space_group_name_H-M   'P 1'
#
loop_
_entity.id
_entity.type
_entity.pdbx_description
1 polymer ?
#
loop_
_entity_poly.entity_id
_entity_poly.type
_entity_poly.pdbx_seq_one_letter_code
_entity_poly.pdbx_strand_id
1 'polypeptide(L)'
;MGKRILRGLAFVVANVIVMIILHGNSRQFWPKIPYLSLRNESTLEHARLLFNTLLVVTAGQALIGKLPRERWLPRGIVMAVLPSLLPALIFFGQRVLRLQGEAGERYNLSLVPILPMVAVVLEEVLVDKLNPSTPEPHADYSHLV
;
A
#
# COMPACT_ATOMS: atom_id res chain seq x y z
N MET A 1 4.51 -17.85 9.77
CA MET A 1 5.29 -16.64 9.45
C MET A 1 5.60 -16.50 7.95
N GLY A 2 6.34 -17.43 7.33
CA GLY A 2 6.84 -17.29 5.94
C GLY A 2 5.77 -17.03 4.85
N LYS A 3 4.61 -17.68 4.92
CA LYS A 3 3.49 -17.43 3.97
C LYS A 3 2.92 -16.00 4.06
N ARG A 4 2.97 -15.37 5.24
CA ARG A 4 2.52 -13.97 5.44
C ARG A 4 3.53 -13.01 4.81
N ILE A 5 4.81 -13.18 5.12
CA ILE A 5 5.90 -12.38 4.56
C ILE A 5 5.91 -12.46 3.03
N LEU A 6 5.82 -13.66 2.45
CA LEU A 6 5.79 -13.84 1.00
C LEU A 6 4.59 -13.15 0.35
N ARG A 7 3.41 -13.20 0.98
CA ARG A 7 2.21 -12.51 0.50
C ARG A 7 2.37 -10.98 0.55
N GLY A 8 2.92 -10.47 1.64
CA GLY A 8 3.23 -9.05 1.80
C GLY A 8 4.24 -8.58 0.74
N LEU A 9 5.32 -9.34 0.54
CA LEU A 9 6.34 -9.03 -0.44
C LEU A 9 5.79 -9.07 -1.88
N ALA A 10 4.99 -10.09 -2.22
CA ALA A 10 4.32 -10.17 -3.51
C ALA A 10 3.36 -8.98 -3.74
N PHE A 11 2.66 -8.52 -2.69
CA PHE A 11 1.82 -7.34 -2.77
C PHE A 11 2.64 -6.05 -3.00
N VAL A 12 3.75 -5.87 -2.28
CA VAL A 12 4.66 -4.72 -2.47
C VAL A 12 5.20 -4.68 -3.90
N VAL A 13 5.72 -5.81 -4.38
CA VAL A 13 6.26 -5.93 -5.74
C VAL A 13 5.18 -5.66 -6.80
N ALA A 14 3.97 -6.22 -6.62
CA ALA A 14 2.86 -5.97 -7.54
C ALA A 14 2.49 -4.48 -7.60
N ASN A 15 2.45 -3.79 -6.46
CA ASN A 15 2.18 -2.34 -6.43
C ASN A 15 3.27 -1.54 -7.13
N VAL A 16 4.55 -1.86 -6.91
CA VAL A 16 5.66 -1.16 -7.58
C VAL A 16 5.56 -1.36 -9.10
N ILE A 17 5.33 -2.58 -9.57
CA ILE A 17 5.20 -2.87 -11.01
C ILE A 17 4.00 -2.14 -11.61
N VAL A 18 2.82 -2.22 -10.97
CA VAL A 18 1.61 -1.56 -11.46
C VAL A 18 1.78 -0.03 -11.45
N MET A 19 2.41 0.53 -10.41
CA MET A 19 2.73 1.95 -10.33
C MET A 19 3.59 2.37 -11.52
N ILE A 20 4.65 1.62 -11.83
CA ILE A 20 5.52 1.89 -12.98
C ILE A 20 4.73 1.85 -14.30
N ILE A 21 3.84 0.87 -14.47
CA ILE A 21 3.02 0.75 -15.69
C ILE A 21 2.04 1.93 -15.82
N LEU A 22 1.29 2.23 -14.75
CA LEU A 22 0.28 3.29 -14.75
C LEU A 22 0.91 4.67 -14.89
N HIS A 23 2.06 4.89 -14.26
CA HIS A 23 2.82 6.12 -14.39
C HIS A 23 3.49 6.22 -15.78
N GLY A 24 4.08 5.14 -16.30
CA GLY A 24 4.74 5.10 -17.60
C GLY A 24 3.81 5.32 -18.80
N ASN A 25 2.51 5.03 -18.66
CA ASN A 25 1.51 5.35 -19.69
C ASN A 25 1.21 6.87 -19.79
N SER A 26 1.69 7.69 -18.84
CA SER A 26 1.60 9.15 -18.92
C SER A 26 2.76 9.74 -19.75
N ARG A 27 2.79 9.49 -21.08
CA ARG A 27 3.68 10.15 -22.08
C ARG A 27 5.21 10.14 -21.85
N GLN A 28 5.75 9.52 -20.80
CA GLN A 28 7.14 9.74 -20.37
C GLN A 28 8.06 8.51 -20.50
N PHE A 29 7.65 7.41 -21.12
CA PHE A 29 8.47 6.18 -21.15
C PHE A 29 9.31 6.04 -22.44
N TRP A 30 10.63 6.20 -22.29
CA TRP A 30 11.79 5.96 -23.18
C TRP A 30 12.25 7.08 -24.17
N PRO A 31 13.57 7.43 -24.27
CA PRO A 31 14.78 6.81 -23.73
C PRO A 31 15.71 7.72 -22.89
N LYS A 32 15.15 8.62 -22.10
CA LYS A 32 15.84 9.14 -20.90
C LYS A 32 15.14 8.47 -19.74
N ILE A 33 15.84 7.89 -18.76
CA ILE A 33 15.20 7.46 -17.49
C ILE A 33 14.64 8.74 -16.87
N PRO A 34 13.36 9.07 -17.04
CA PRO A 34 12.88 10.41 -16.77
C PRO A 34 12.16 10.29 -15.46
N TYR A 35 12.93 10.40 -14.38
CA TYR A 35 12.46 10.83 -13.08
C TYR A 35 11.02 10.43 -12.75
N LEU A 36 10.84 9.40 -11.92
CA LEU A 36 9.69 9.27 -11.00
C LEU A 36 9.64 10.47 -10.00
N SER A 37 10.08 11.65 -10.44
CA SER A 37 10.14 12.87 -9.67
C SER A 37 8.78 13.53 -9.76
N LEU A 38 8.20 13.77 -8.59
CA LEU A 38 6.99 14.56 -8.40
C LEU A 38 7.17 16.04 -8.78
N ARG A 39 8.17 16.41 -9.60
CA ARG A 39 8.59 17.80 -9.83
C ARG A 39 7.52 18.62 -10.56
N ASN A 40 6.75 17.97 -11.44
CA ASN A 40 5.84 18.64 -12.36
C ASN A 40 4.38 18.16 -12.27
N GLU A 41 4.09 17.12 -11.49
CA GLU A 41 2.74 16.61 -11.30
C GLU A 41 2.16 17.12 -9.97
N SER A 42 0.85 17.38 -9.96
CA SER A 42 0.17 17.83 -8.75
C SER A 42 0.15 16.72 -7.69
N THR A 43 0.21 17.09 -6.41
CA THR A 43 0.05 16.15 -5.29
C THR A 43 -1.20 15.28 -5.40
N LEU A 44 -2.26 15.82 -6.01
CA LEU A 44 -3.53 15.13 -6.24
C LEU A 44 -3.44 14.06 -7.34
N GLU A 45 -2.69 14.30 -8.42
CA GLU A 45 -2.42 13.29 -9.45
C GLU A 45 -1.68 12.09 -8.87
N HIS A 46 -0.69 12.35 -8.00
CA HIS A 46 0.03 11.29 -7.31
C HIS A 46 -0.85 10.49 -6.35
N ALA A 47 -1.74 11.16 -5.61
CA ALA A 47 -2.69 10.47 -4.74
C ALA A 47 -3.65 9.61 -5.56
N ARG A 48 -4.14 10.11 -6.69
CA ARG A 48 -4.98 9.37 -7.63
C ARG A 48 -4.23 8.17 -8.23
N LEU A 49 -2.97 8.34 -8.61
CA LEU A 49 -2.13 7.28 -9.16
C LEU A 49 -1.89 6.17 -8.12
N LEU A 50 -1.60 6.55 -6.87
CA LEU A 50 -1.46 5.60 -5.76
C LEU A 50 -2.76 4.85 -5.49
N PHE A 51 -3.91 5.56 -5.47
CA PHE A 51 -5.22 4.94 -5.35
C PHE A 51 -5.47 3.94 -6.49
N ASN A 52 -5.25 4.34 -7.75
CA ASN A 52 -5.43 3.46 -8.91
C ASN A 52 -4.52 2.23 -8.85
N THR A 53 -3.28 2.40 -8.41
CA THR A 53 -2.33 1.30 -8.23
C THR A 53 -2.85 0.30 -7.21
N LEU A 54 -3.22 0.78 -6.02
CA LEU A 54 -3.76 -0.05 -4.94
C LEU A 54 -5.06 -0.75 -5.37
N LEU A 55 -5.92 -0.04 -6.11
CA LEU A 55 -7.17 -0.56 -6.63
C LEU A 55 -6.93 -1.68 -7.63
N VAL A 56 -6.05 -1.47 -8.61
CA VAL A 56 -5.73 -2.47 -9.65
C VAL A 56 -5.11 -3.72 -9.02
N VAL A 57 -4.15 -3.57 -8.11
CA VAL A 57 -3.55 -4.72 -7.43
C VAL A 57 -4.57 -5.45 -6.57
N THR A 58 -5.43 -4.71 -5.84
CA THR A 58 -6.46 -5.31 -4.99
C THR A 58 -7.50 -6.05 -5.82
N ALA A 59 -8.01 -5.44 -6.89
CA ALA A 59 -8.93 -6.06 -7.82
C ALA A 59 -8.31 -7.30 -8.47
N GLY A 60 -7.05 -7.19 -8.92
CA GLY A 60 -6.30 -8.33 -9.46
C GLY A 60 -6.21 -9.49 -8.47
N GLN A 61 -5.82 -9.21 -7.21
CA GLN A 61 -5.77 -10.22 -6.15
C GLN A 61 -7.13 -10.85 -5.85
N ALA A 62 -8.22 -10.06 -5.87
CA ALA A 62 -9.57 -10.55 -5.67
C ALA A 62 -10.01 -11.48 -6.82
N LEU A 63 -9.74 -11.09 -8.07
CA LEU A 63 -10.09 -11.87 -9.26
C LEU A 63 -9.40 -13.24 -9.31
N ILE A 64 -8.14 -13.33 -8.87
CA ILE A 64 -7.40 -14.60 -8.83
C ILE A 64 -7.58 -15.39 -7.50
N GLY A 65 -8.53 -14.98 -6.66
CA GLY A 65 -8.83 -15.66 -5.38
C GLY A 65 -7.73 -15.56 -4.32
N LYS A 66 -6.82 -14.59 -4.44
CA LYS A 66 -5.71 -14.36 -3.49
C LYS A 66 -6.02 -13.33 -2.39
N LEU A 67 -7.23 -12.75 -2.38
CA LEU A 67 -7.73 -11.87 -1.33
C LEU A 67 -8.85 -12.54 -0.50
N PRO A 68 -8.53 -13.12 0.68
CA PRO A 68 -9.53 -13.70 1.59
C PRO A 68 -10.59 -12.68 2.00
N ARG A 69 -11.84 -13.11 2.18
CA ARG A 69 -12.97 -12.23 2.55
C ARG A 69 -12.73 -11.46 3.85
N GLU A 70 -12.08 -12.09 4.83
CA GLU A 70 -11.68 -11.47 6.11
C GLU A 70 -10.85 -10.19 5.94
N ARG A 71 -10.19 -10.04 4.78
CA ARG A 71 -9.29 -8.93 4.47
C ARG A 71 -9.94 -7.85 3.60
N TRP A 72 -11.18 -8.03 3.15
CA TRP A 72 -11.84 -7.05 2.27
C TRP A 72 -12.04 -5.70 2.96
N LEU A 73 -12.56 -5.70 4.18
CA LEU A 73 -12.75 -4.48 4.96
C LEU A 73 -11.41 -3.83 5.35
N PRO A 74 -10.44 -4.55 5.97
CA PRO A 74 -9.09 -4.03 6.19
C PRO A 74 -8.45 -3.43 4.94
N ARG A 75 -8.56 -4.12 3.80
CA ARG A 75 -8.02 -3.64 2.53
C ARG A 75 -8.73 -2.38 2.05
N GLY A 76 -10.05 -2.31 2.15
CA GLY A 76 -10.83 -1.11 1.82
C GLY A 76 -10.38 0.12 2.61
N ILE A 77 -10.16 -0.06 3.92
CA ILE A 77 -9.64 1.00 4.80
C ILE A 77 -8.25 1.44 4.34
N VAL A 78 -7.34 0.49 4.09
CA VAL A 78 -5.98 0.78 3.61
C VAL A 78 -5.99 1.54 2.28
N MET A 79 -6.88 1.17 1.35
CA MET A 79 -7.04 1.88 0.07
C MET A 79 -7.57 3.31 0.22
N ALA A 80 -8.30 3.63 1.29
CA ALA A 80 -8.73 5.00 1.57
C ALA A 80 -7.65 5.81 2.29
N VAL A 81 -7.00 5.21 3.29
CA VAL A 81 -6.04 5.88 4.17
C VAL A 81 -4.74 6.21 3.45
N LEU A 82 -4.16 5.28 2.68
CA LEU A 82 -2.84 5.52 2.06
C LEU A 82 -2.83 6.68 1.07
N PRO A 83 -3.75 6.74 0.09
CA PRO A 83 -3.82 7.87 -0.84
C PRO A 83 -4.12 9.20 -0.14
N SER A 84 -4.96 9.20 0.90
CA SER A 84 -5.28 10.42 1.64
C SER A 84 -4.12 10.92 2.51
N LEU A 85 -3.19 10.05 2.92
CA LEU A 85 -1.98 10.44 3.64
C LEU A 85 -0.88 11.02 2.74
N LEU A 86 -0.89 10.70 1.44
CA LEU A 86 0.19 11.12 0.53
C LEU A 86 0.40 12.65 0.50
N PRO A 87 -0.65 13.50 0.42
CA PRO A 87 -0.47 14.95 0.50
C PRO A 87 0.18 15.42 1.80
N ALA A 88 -0.18 14.80 2.94
CA ALA A 88 0.42 15.12 4.22
C ALA A 88 1.90 14.71 4.29
N LEU A 89 2.25 13.54 3.74
CA LEU A 89 3.64 13.05 3.68
C LEU A 89 4.52 13.92 2.77
N ILE A 90 3.99 14.37 1.64
CA ILE A 90 4.69 15.30 0.74
C ILE A 90 4.85 16.67 1.41
N PHE A 91 3.78 17.18 2.04
CA PHE A 91 3.85 18.42 2.81
C PHE A 91 4.90 18.35 3.93
N PHE A 92 4.93 17.25 4.67
CA PHE A 92 5.92 17.03 5.72
C PHE A 92 7.36 17.06 5.17
N GLY A 93 7.64 16.33 4.09
CA GLY A 93 8.94 16.33 3.44
C GLY A 93 9.38 17.73 2.97
N GLN A 94 8.47 18.47 2.32
CA GLN A 94 8.79 19.77 1.74
C GLN A 94 8.85 20.91 2.76
N ARG A 95 7.93 20.95 3.74
CA ARG A 95 7.75 22.08 4.66
C ARG A 95 8.39 21.87 6.02
N VAL A 96 8.34 20.65 6.55
CA VAL A 96 8.91 20.35 7.88
C VAL A 96 10.37 19.98 7.76
N LEU A 97 10.68 19.01 6.88
CA LEU A 97 12.06 18.58 6.63
C LEU A 97 12.82 19.49 5.67
N ARG A 98 12.13 20.46 5.05
CA ARG A 98 12.69 21.43 4.09
C ARG A 98 13.49 20.76 2.96
N LEU A 99 13.07 19.57 2.53
CA LEU A 99 13.73 18.83 1.47
C LEU A 99 13.45 19.53 0.14
N GLN A 100 14.51 20.01 -0.52
CA GLN A 100 14.44 20.71 -1.80
C GLN A 100 15.36 20.04 -2.82
N GLY A 101 15.06 20.26 -4.10
CA GLY A 101 15.81 19.68 -5.22
C GLY A 101 15.90 18.16 -5.12
N GLU A 102 17.09 17.62 -5.34
CA GLU A 102 17.36 16.19 -5.40
C GLU A 102 16.98 15.42 -4.12
N ALA A 103 17.12 16.04 -2.94
CA ALA A 103 16.76 15.41 -1.67
C ALA A 103 15.24 15.16 -1.56
N GLY A 104 14.43 16.10 -2.05
CA GLY A 104 12.97 15.94 -2.13
C GLY A 104 12.56 14.86 -3.13
N GLU A 105 13.26 14.77 -4.26
CA GLU A 105 13.04 13.71 -5.24
C GLU A 105 13.33 12.34 -4.65
N ARG A 106 14.49 12.15 -4.00
CA ARG A 106 14.84 10.89 -3.33
C ARG A 106 13.84 10.50 -2.25
N TYR A 107 13.37 11.48 -1.46
CA TYR A 107 12.32 11.25 -0.47
C TYR A 107 11.03 10.73 -1.13
N ASN A 108 10.57 11.40 -2.18
CA ASN A 108 9.35 10.99 -2.88
C ASN A 108 9.49 9.62 -3.56
N LEU A 109 10.65 9.34 -4.16
CA LEU A 109 10.97 8.03 -4.74
C LEU A 109 10.94 6.93 -3.69
N SER A 110 11.44 7.21 -2.49
CA SER A 110 11.42 6.26 -1.39
C SER A 110 10.00 5.91 -0.93
N LEU A 111 9.03 6.82 -1.10
CA LEU A 111 7.63 6.55 -0.78
C LEU A 111 7.02 5.46 -1.66
N VAL A 112 7.51 5.27 -2.88
CA VAL A 112 6.96 4.27 -3.83
C VAL A 112 7.00 2.85 -3.26
N PRO A 113 8.11 2.33 -2.72
CA PRO A 113 8.14 1.04 -2.03
C PRO A 113 7.68 1.11 -0.57
N ILE A 114 7.86 2.24 0.12
CA ILE A 114 7.49 2.38 1.54
C ILE A 114 5.98 2.32 1.74
N LEU A 115 5.20 3.01 0.91
CA LEU A 115 3.75 3.08 1.07
C LEU A 115 3.06 1.70 0.97
N PRO A 116 3.40 0.83 -0.01
CA PRO A 116 2.91 -0.55 -0.03
C PRO A 116 3.38 -1.38 1.17
N MET A 117 4.57 -1.16 1.72
CA MET A 117 5.01 -1.84 2.94
C MET A 117 4.15 -1.43 4.15
N VAL A 118 3.92 -0.12 4.30
CA VAL A 118 3.01 0.41 5.33
C VAL A 118 1.60 -0.14 5.15
N ALA A 119 1.14 -0.31 3.90
CA ALA A 119 -0.14 -0.93 3.58
C ALA A 119 -0.26 -2.34 4.16
N VAL A 120 0.77 -3.17 3.98
CA VAL A 120 0.79 -4.55 4.49
C VAL A 120 0.72 -4.55 6.01
N VAL A 121 1.54 -3.73 6.67
CA VAL A 121 1.57 -3.65 8.14
C VAL A 121 0.22 -3.17 8.68
N LEU A 122 -0.34 -2.10 8.09
CA LEU A 122 -1.62 -1.56 8.51
C LEU A 122 -2.76 -2.56 8.28
N GLU A 123 -2.76 -3.26 7.15
CA GLU A 123 -3.74 -4.32 6.87
C GLU A 123 -3.63 -5.44 7.91
N GLU A 124 -2.42 -5.89 8.26
CA GLU A 124 -2.23 -6.94 9.27
C GLU A 124 -2.76 -6.50 10.64
N VAL A 125 -2.44 -5.29 11.08
CA VAL A 125 -2.97 -4.72 12.33
C VAL A 125 -4.49 -4.65 12.31
N LEU A 126 -5.07 -4.19 11.20
CA LEU A 126 -6.53 -4.10 11.04
C LEU A 126 -7.19 -5.47 11.04
N VAL A 127 -6.59 -6.48 10.39
CA VAL A 127 -7.09 -7.85 10.40
C VAL A 127 -7.11 -8.40 11.82
N ASP A 128 -6.03 -8.25 12.57
CA ASP A 128 -5.92 -8.76 13.93
C ASP A 128 -6.88 -8.05 14.91
N LYS A 129 -7.17 -6.75 14.67
CA LYS A 129 -8.11 -5.96 15.47
C LYS A 129 -9.58 -6.22 15.12
N LEU A 130 -9.89 -6.42 13.85
CA LEU A 130 -11.27 -6.59 13.36
C LEU A 130 -11.73 -8.05 13.41
N ASN A 131 -10.79 -9.00 13.34
CA ASN A 131 -11.05 -10.44 13.45
C ASN A 131 -10.19 -11.03 14.57
N PRO A 132 -10.42 -10.65 15.84
CA PRO A 132 -9.69 -11.24 16.96
C PRO A 132 -9.95 -12.73 16.98
N SER A 133 -8.90 -13.53 17.19
CA SER A 133 -9.06 -14.97 17.39
C SER A 133 -9.92 -15.17 18.63
N THR A 134 -11.16 -15.61 18.46
CA THR A 134 -11.95 -16.09 19.59
C THR A 134 -11.15 -17.20 20.25
N PRO A 135 -10.91 -17.15 21.58
CA PRO A 135 -10.41 -18.32 22.27
C PRO A 135 -11.34 -19.47 21.91
N GLU A 136 -10.80 -20.61 21.47
CA GLU A 136 -11.62 -21.81 21.33
C GLU A 136 -12.39 -21.96 22.64
N PRO A 137 -13.72 -22.17 22.61
CA PRO A 137 -14.39 -22.65 23.79
C PRO A 137 -13.75 -24.00 24.06
N HIS A 138 -12.81 -24.06 25.01
CA HIS A 138 -12.47 -25.32 25.64
C HIS A 138 -13.81 -25.86 26.13
N ALA A 139 -14.37 -26.82 25.39
CA ALA A 139 -15.56 -27.52 25.80
C ALA A 139 -15.22 -28.10 27.16
N ASP A 140 -15.78 -27.48 28.20
CA ASP A 140 -15.50 -27.81 29.57
C ASP A 140 -16.21 -29.13 29.86
N TYR A 141 -15.53 -30.25 29.61
CA TYR A 141 -16.06 -31.59 29.87
C TYR A 141 -16.00 -31.97 31.36
N SER A 142 -15.75 -31.02 32.27
CA SER A 142 -15.67 -31.26 33.71
C SER A 142 -16.96 -31.81 34.33
N HIS A 143 -18.10 -31.71 33.63
CA HIS A 143 -19.39 -32.26 34.02
C HIS A 143 -19.65 -33.70 33.56
N LEU A 144 -18.68 -34.34 32.88
CA LEU A 144 -18.78 -35.73 32.39
C LEU A 144 -17.99 -36.75 33.23
N VAL A 145 -17.55 -36.39 34.45
CA VAL A 145 -16.81 -37.29 35.36
C VAL A 145 -17.50 -37.39 36.71
#